data_AF-A0A1F3E4T4-F1
#
_entry.id   AF-A0A1F3E4T4-F1
#
_cell.length_a   1.000
_cell.length_b   1.000
_cell.length_c   1.000
_cell.angle_alpha   90.00
_cell.angle_beta   90.00
_cell.angle_gamma   90.00
#
_symmetry.space_group_name_H-M   'P 1'
#
loop_
_entity.id
_entity.type
_entity.pdbx_description
1 polymer ?
#
loop_
_entity_poly.entity_id
_entity_poly.type
_entity_poly.pdbx_seq_one_letter_code
_entity_poly.pdbx_strand_id
1 'polypeptide(L)' 'MAKTTFSNEMASMLIKHQAVCMTCNYHGKWRNNSDEAYEDAEKHRQKPGNERHIIDVLTQQTTRLRLFK' A
#
# COMPACT_ATOMS: atom_id res chain seq x y z
N MET A 1 0.36 14.62 6.01
CA MET A 1 1.71 14.10 6.33
C MET A 1 2.43 13.76 5.03
N ALA A 2 3.76 13.87 5.03
CA ALA A 2 4.58 14.15 3.85
C ALA A 2 4.61 13.03 2.80
N LYS A 3 4.35 13.38 1.54
CA LYS A 3 4.66 12.58 0.37
C LYS A 3 6.17 12.67 0.13
N THR A 4 6.95 11.76 0.72
CA THR A 4 8.41 11.81 0.62
C THR A 4 8.85 11.37 -0.77
N THR A 5 8.86 12.32 -1.71
CA THR A 5 9.38 12.12 -3.05
C THR A 5 10.84 12.57 -3.03
N PHE A 6 11.76 11.67 -2.72
CA PHE A 6 13.18 11.93 -2.97
C PHE A 6 13.41 11.81 -4.47
N SER A 7 13.41 12.93 -5.19
CA SER A 7 13.89 12.99 -6.56
C SER A 7 15.32 13.53 -6.54
N ASN A 8 16.28 12.67 -6.84
CA ASN A 8 17.54 13.14 -7.41
C ASN A 8 17.40 12.93 -8.92
N GLU A 9 17.99 13.77 -9.77
CA GLU A 9 17.74 13.77 -11.24
C GLU A 9 17.93 12.40 -11.93
N MET A 10 18.61 11.47 -11.24
CA MET A 10 18.92 10.09 -11.65
C MET A 10 17.94 9.02 -11.14
N ALA A 11 17.16 9.28 -10.09
CA ALA A 11 16.30 8.28 -9.44
C ALA A 11 15.01 8.86 -8.86
N SER A 12 13.89 8.16 -9.09
CA SER A 12 12.62 8.44 -8.41
C SER A 12 12.15 7.22 -7.63
N MET A 13 11.67 7.44 -6.41
CA MET A 13 11.06 6.41 -5.58
C MET A 13 9.55 6.60 -5.53
N LEU A 14 8.82 5.50 -5.70
CA LEU A 14 7.37 5.42 -5.55
C LEU A 14 7.07 4.36 -4.49
N ILE A 15 6.47 4.79 -3.39
CA ILE A 15 5.99 3.91 -2.33
C ILE A 15 4.48 3.84 -2.42
N LYS A 16 3.93 2.63 -2.36
CA LYS A 16 2.49 2.38 -2.29
C LYS A 16 2.17 1.34 -1.22
N HIS A 17 0.94 1.39 -0.70
CA HIS A 17 0.46 0.50 0.35
C HIS A 17 -0.85 -0.18 -0.06
N GLN A 18 -1.08 -1.43 0.32
CA GLN A 18 -2.30 -2.17 0.00
C GLN A 18 -2.72 -3.06 1.17
N ALA A 19 -3.99 -3.00 1.56
CA ALA A 19 -4.57 -3.97 2.48
C ALA A 19 -4.84 -5.29 1.77
N VAL A 20 -4.39 -6.40 2.33
CA VAL A 20 -4.60 -7.76 1.81
C VAL A 20 -5.12 -8.64 2.93
N CYS A 21 -6.24 -9.32 2.70
CA CYS A 21 -6.80 -10.28 3.63
C CYS A 21 -6.30 -11.68 3.29
N MET A 22 -5.58 -12.30 4.22
CA MET A 22 -5.01 -13.63 4.05
C MET A 22 -6.06 -14.74 4.15
N THR A 23 -7.21 -14.46 4.74
CA THR A 23 -8.28 -15.45 4.97
C THR A 23 -9.22 -15.60 3.76
N CYS A 24 -9.55 -14.50 3.09
CA CYS A 24 -10.56 -14.49 2.01
C CYS A 24 -10.05 -13.92 0.68
N ASN A 25 -8.74 -13.79 0.51
CA ASN A 25 -8.10 -13.32 -0.73
C ASN A 25 -8.54 -11.91 -1.17
N TYR A 26 -9.02 -11.09 -0.25
CA TYR A 26 -9.37 -9.70 -0.53
C TYR A 26 -8.11 -8.87 -0.76
N HIS A 27 -8.13 -8.02 -1.79
CA HIS A 27 -7.06 -7.10 -2.14
C HIS A 27 -7.63 -5.69 -2.30
N GLY A 28 -7.25 -4.79 -1.40
CA GLY A 28 -7.60 -3.37 -1.45
C GLY A 28 -6.92 -2.65 -2.62
N LYS A 29 -7.17 -1.36 -2.77
CA LYS A 29 -6.49 -0.54 -3.79
C LYS A 29 -5.08 -0.18 -3.31
N TRP A 30 -4.11 -0.10 -4.23
CA TRP A 30 -2.81 0.49 -3.91
C TRP A 30 -2.96 2.00 -3.62
N ARG A 31 -2.69 2.39 -2.37
CA ARG A 31 -2.74 3.75 -1.83
C ARG A 31 -1.36 4.39 -1.78
N ASN A 32 -1.31 5.71 -1.86
CA ASN A 32 -0.05 6.46 -1.70
C ASN A 32 0.26 6.76 -0.22
N ASN A 33 -0.72 6.61 0.68
CA ASN A 33 -0.57 6.77 2.11
C ASN A 33 -0.91 5.44 2.81
N SER A 34 -0.16 5.07 3.84
CA SER A 34 -0.44 3.90 4.68
C SER A 34 -1.80 4.01 5.37
N ASP A 35 -2.19 5.19 5.82
CA ASP A 35 -3.44 5.37 6.58
C ASP A 35 -4.67 5.01 5.74
N GLU A 36 -4.68 5.36 4.45
CA GLU A 36 -5.75 4.96 3.54
C GLU A 36 -5.81 3.45 3.34
N ALA A 37 -4.66 2.75 3.37
CA ALA A 37 -4.63 1.30 3.29
C ALA A 37 -5.14 0.67 4.60
N TYR A 38 -4.84 1.28 5.76
CA TYR A 38 -5.44 0.88 7.04
C TYR A 38 -6.96 1.09 7.06
N GLU A 39 -7.46 2.20 6.52
CA GLU A 39 -8.91 2.41 6.38
C GLU A 39 -9.57 1.35 5.50
N ASP A 40 -8.92 0.95 4.40
CA ASP A 40 -9.41 -0.13 3.55
C ASP A 40 -9.45 -1.48 4.31
N ALA A 41 -8.46 -1.75 5.16
CA ALA A 41 -8.42 -2.94 6.02
C ALA A 41 -9.55 -2.92 7.07
N GLU A 42 -9.75 -1.80 7.76
CA GLU A 42 -10.80 -1.65 8.78
C GLU A 42 -12.21 -1.78 8.16
N LYS A 43 -12.45 -1.14 7.01
CA LYS A 43 -13.70 -1.30 6.26
C LYS A 43 -13.95 -2.74 5.84
N HIS A 44 -12.90 -3.50 5.53
CA HIS A 44 -13.03 -4.92 5.21
C HIS A 44 -13.38 -5.75 6.45
N ARG A 45 -12.73 -5.48 7.60
CA ARG A 45 -12.97 -6.16 8.88
C ARG A 45 -14.36 -5.92 9.45
N GLN A 46 -14.93 -4.73 9.22
CA GLN A 46 -16.29 -4.38 9.68
C GLN A 46 -17.41 -5.11 8.92
N LYS A 47 -17.10 -5.85 7.85
CA LYS A 47 -18.11 -6.65 7.14
C LYS A 47 -18.45 -7.92 7.93
N PRO A 48 -19.73 -8.34 7.95
CA PRO A 48 -20.13 -9.57 8.64
C PRO A 48 -19.32 -10.77 8.18
N GLY A 49 -18.76 -11.51 9.14
CA GLY A 49 -17.95 -12.71 8.90
C GLY A 49 -16.45 -12.43 8.70
N ASN A 50 -16.02 -11.17 8.67
CA ASN A 50 -14.61 -10.79 8.49
C ASN A 50 -13.92 -10.33 9.79
N GLU A 51 -14.59 -10.43 10.94
CA GLU A 51 -14.16 -9.80 12.20
C GLU A 51 -12.81 -10.35 12.68
N ARG A 52 -12.53 -11.62 12.36
CA ARG A 52 -11.30 -12.35 12.74
C ARG A 52 -10.32 -12.54 11.59
N HIS A 53 -10.58 -11.92 10.43
CA HIS A 53 -9.67 -12.04 9.31
C HIS A 53 -8.32 -11.41 9.64
N ILE A 54 -7.26 -12.11 9.24
CA ILE A 54 -5.90 -11.58 9.27
C ILE A 54 -5.73 -10.73 8.02
N ILE A 55 -5.56 -9.43 8.23
CA ILE A 55 -5.41 -8.44 7.16
C ILE A 55 -4.05 -7.77 7.34
N ASP A 56 -3.20 -7.94 6.36
CA ASP A 56 -1.87 -7.35 6.31
C ASP A 56 -1.88 -6.08 5.45
N VAL A 57 -1.08 -5.08 5.81
CA VAL A 57 -0.84 -3.91 4.96
C VAL A 57 0.50 -4.08 4.28
N LEU A 58 0.46 -4.50 3.01
CA LEU A 58 1.65 -4.65 2.18
C LEU A 58 2.16 -3.29 1.74
N THR A 59 3.48 -3.11 1.72
CA THR A 59 4.13 -1.92 1.19
C THR A 59 5.01 -2.30 0.01
N GLN A 60 4.79 -1.66 -1.12
CA GLN A 60 5.60 -1.82 -2.32
C GLN A 60 6.43 -0.56 -2.55
N GLN A 61 7.75 -0.73 -2.65
CA GLN A 61 8.68 0.33 -3.03
C GLN A 61 9.21 0.06 -4.43
N THR A 62 9.01 1.03 -5.33
CA THR A 62 9.51 0.98 -6.71
C THR A 62 10.53 2.10 -6.90
N THR A 63 11.76 1.74 -7.25
CA THR A 63 12.80 2.70 -7.62
C THR A 63 12.95 2.70 -9.14
N ARG A 64 12.80 3.87 -9.76
CA ARG A 64 13.04 4.07 -11.19
C ARG A 64 14.32 4.85 -11.39
N LEU A 65 15.28 4.23 -12.07
CA LEU A 65 16.55 4.84 -12.44
C LEU A 65 16.46 5.35 -13.88
N ARG A 66 16.90 6.59 -14.14
CA ARG A 66 17.18 7.05 -15.50
C ARG A 66 18.60 6.65 -15.84
N LEU A 67 18.74 5.59 -16.63
CA LEU A 67 20.02 5.21 -17.22
C LEU A 67 20.25 6.10 -18.45
N PHE A 68 21.28 6.95 -18.41
CA PHE A 68 21.78 7.61 -19.60
C PHE A 68 22.51 6.57 -20.46
N LYS A 69 22.13 6.46 -21.73
CA LYS A 69 22.87 5.70 -22.74
C LYS A 69 24.04 6.52 -23.26
#